data_AF-A0A0B7K285-F1
#
_entry.id   AF-A0A0B7K285-F1
#
_cell.length_a   1.000
_cell.length_b   1.000
_cell.length_c   1.000
_cell.angle_alpha   90.00
_cell.angle_beta   90.00
_cell.angle_gamma   90.00
#
_symmetry.space_group_name_H-M   'P 1'
#
loop_
_entity.id
_entity.type
_entity.pdbx_description
1 polymer ?
#
loop_
_entity_poly.entity_id
_entity_poly.type
_entity_poly.pdbx_seq_one_letter_code
_entity_poly.pdbx_strand_id
1 'polypeptide(L)'
;MATKSLADILTVTQLYAVSELKAAATASRYSASRSINDRVGLTKGDITRLSLDAIVNAANTTLLGGGGVDGAIHRAAGPDLLDECEALQGCRIVGPVYNVLDPKHSASGISTGVYGYPSRDAAEVACDTVRRLLAAEASSLTRVVFVAFDEKDMAAYREAIP
;
A
#
# COMPACT_ATOMS: atom_id res chain seq x y z
N MET A 1 4.58 0.44 -22.74
CA MET A 1 5.59 -0.04 -21.75
C MET A 1 4.97 -1.20 -20.98
N ALA A 2 5.77 -2.11 -20.43
CA ALA A 2 5.26 -3.29 -19.75
C ALA A 2 4.59 -2.94 -18.41
N THR A 3 3.42 -3.54 -18.15
CA THR A 3 2.76 -3.58 -16.84
C THR A 3 3.36 -4.69 -15.98
N LYS A 4 3.50 -4.45 -14.67
CA LYS A 4 4.00 -5.45 -13.71
C LYS A 4 2.82 -6.19 -13.08
N SER A 5 2.82 -7.52 -13.11
CA SER A 5 1.76 -8.36 -12.54
C SER A 5 2.01 -8.70 -11.07
N LEU A 6 1.01 -9.26 -10.38
CA LEU A 6 1.18 -9.85 -9.04
C LEU A 6 2.30 -10.89 -8.96
N ALA A 7 2.52 -11.67 -10.03
CA ALA A 7 3.55 -12.72 -10.06
C ALA A 7 4.98 -12.16 -10.08
N ASP A 8 5.15 -10.92 -10.57
CA ASP A 8 6.45 -10.22 -10.63
C ASP A 8 6.79 -9.50 -9.33
N ILE A 9 5.89 -9.50 -8.34
CA ILE A 9 6.02 -8.78 -7.06
C ILE A 9 6.33 -9.79 -5.96
N LEU A 10 7.59 -9.78 -5.51
CA LEU A 10 8.08 -10.70 -4.48
C LEU A 10 7.25 -10.61 -3.19
N THR A 11 6.97 -11.78 -2.60
CA THR A 11 6.40 -11.89 -1.26
C THR A 11 7.43 -11.48 -0.20
N VAL A 12 6.98 -11.14 1.01
CA VAL A 12 7.88 -10.91 2.16
C VAL A 12 8.75 -12.16 2.42
N THR A 13 8.19 -13.37 2.30
CA THR A 13 8.97 -14.62 2.36
C THR A 13 10.08 -14.68 1.31
N GLN A 14 9.79 -14.29 0.05
CA GLN A 14 10.76 -14.28 -1.03
C GLN A 14 11.81 -13.17 -0.84
N LEU A 15 11.43 -12.01 -0.31
CA LEU A 15 12.33 -10.89 -0.03
C LEU A 15 13.37 -11.24 1.06
N TYR A 16 13.01 -12.00 2.09
CA TYR A 16 14.00 -12.60 3.00
C TYR A 16 14.91 -13.61 2.28
N ALA A 17 14.34 -14.47 1.43
CA ALA A 17 15.12 -15.48 0.71
C ALA A 17 16.17 -14.88 -0.24
N VAL A 18 15.90 -13.70 -0.81
CA VAL A 18 16.87 -12.94 -1.62
C VAL A 18 17.65 -11.87 -0.84
N SER A 19 17.50 -11.82 0.50
CA SER A 19 18.18 -10.88 1.40
C SER A 19 17.89 -9.38 1.16
N GLU A 20 16.76 -9.06 0.53
CA GLU A 20 16.22 -7.69 0.41
C GLU A 20 15.52 -7.21 1.70
N LEU A 21 15.11 -8.16 2.55
CA LEU A 21 14.68 -7.92 3.94
C LEU A 21 15.62 -8.64 4.92
N LYS A 22 15.73 -8.10 6.13
CA LYS A 22 16.56 -8.64 7.21
C LYS A 22 15.69 -8.97 8.41
N ALA A 23 15.75 -10.22 8.87
CA ALA A 23 15.05 -10.65 10.08
C ALA A 23 15.40 -9.74 11.27
N ALA A 24 14.40 -9.35 12.08
CA ALA A 24 14.65 -8.56 13.28
C ALA A 24 15.68 -9.21 14.22
N ALA A 25 16.63 -8.39 14.69
CA ALA A 25 17.64 -8.78 15.67
C ALA A 25 17.11 -8.82 17.12
N THR A 26 15.87 -8.38 17.34
CA THR A 26 15.23 -8.26 18.66
C THR A 26 13.80 -8.82 18.63
N ALA A 27 13.18 -8.95 19.80
CA ALA A 27 11.81 -9.46 19.92
C ALA A 27 10.81 -8.55 19.18
N SER A 28 10.11 -9.09 18.19
CA SER A 28 9.03 -8.41 17.46
C SER A 28 7.71 -8.46 18.25
N ARG A 29 6.85 -7.45 18.02
CA ARG A 29 5.46 -7.39 18.51
C ARG A 29 4.61 -8.59 18.06
N TYR A 30 4.99 -9.23 16.94
CA TYR A 30 4.29 -10.36 16.37
C TYR A 30 5.23 -11.55 16.16
N SER A 31 4.71 -12.76 16.36
CA SER A 31 5.38 -13.98 15.92
C SER A 31 5.49 -14.03 14.39
N ALA A 32 6.62 -14.53 13.90
CA ALA A 32 6.81 -14.79 12.46
C ALA A 32 5.70 -15.72 11.96
N SER A 33 5.09 -15.39 10.81
CA SER A 33 4.02 -16.20 10.22
C SER A 33 4.22 -16.29 8.71
N ARG A 34 4.61 -17.48 8.24
CA ARG A 34 4.85 -17.73 6.82
C ARG A 34 3.57 -17.49 5.98
N SER A 35 2.40 -17.88 6.49
CA SER A 35 1.13 -17.69 5.78
C SER A 35 0.78 -16.21 5.59
N ILE A 36 1.24 -15.31 6.46
CA ILE A 36 1.09 -13.86 6.28
C ILE A 36 2.19 -13.31 5.38
N ASN A 37 3.44 -13.75 5.56
CA ASN A 37 4.58 -13.31 4.75
C ASN A 37 4.46 -13.72 3.26
N ASP A 38 3.76 -14.83 2.96
CA ASP A 38 3.42 -15.24 1.60
C ASP A 38 2.30 -14.39 0.99
N ARG A 39 1.43 -13.78 1.81
CA ARG A 39 0.32 -12.90 1.37
C ARG A 39 0.71 -11.43 1.22
N VAL A 40 1.77 -10.97 1.89
CA VAL A 40 2.30 -9.59 1.76
C VAL A 40 3.42 -9.52 0.72
N GLY A 41 3.49 -8.45 -0.07
CA GLY A 41 4.59 -8.12 -0.97
C GLY A 41 5.02 -6.67 -0.85
N LEU A 42 6.22 -6.35 -1.33
CA LEU A 42 6.78 -4.99 -1.34
C LEU A 42 7.46 -4.75 -2.70
N THR A 43 7.17 -3.61 -3.33
CA THR A 43 7.85 -3.21 -4.59
C THR A 43 8.00 -1.70 -4.67
N LYS A 44 9.12 -1.26 -5.23
CA LYS A 44 9.27 0.12 -5.68
C LYS A 44 8.59 0.29 -7.04
N GLY A 45 7.97 1.44 -7.31
CA GLY A 45 7.53 1.81 -8.66
C GLY A 45 6.33 2.76 -8.76
N ASP A 46 5.99 3.07 -10.01
CA ASP A 46 4.77 3.77 -10.39
C ASP A 46 3.57 2.81 -10.29
N ILE A 47 2.69 3.07 -9.32
CA ILE A 47 1.56 2.18 -9.02
C ILE A 47 0.49 2.15 -10.11
N THR A 48 0.45 3.16 -10.98
CA THR A 48 -0.49 3.20 -12.12
C THR A 48 -0.17 2.15 -13.20
N ARG A 49 0.94 1.43 -13.06
CA ARG A 49 1.45 0.42 -14.01
C ARG A 49 1.41 -1.01 -13.49
N LEU A 50 0.77 -1.23 -12.33
CA LEU A 50 0.61 -2.57 -11.75
C LEU A 50 -0.75 -3.16 -12.17
N SER A 51 -0.73 -4.41 -12.64
CA SER A 51 -1.94 -5.18 -12.93
C SER A 51 -2.37 -5.91 -11.65
N LEU A 52 -3.27 -5.26 -10.90
CA LEU A 52 -3.75 -5.64 -9.57
C LEU A 52 -5.28 -5.51 -9.52
N ASP A 53 -5.95 -6.32 -8.70
CA ASP A 53 -7.42 -6.30 -8.56
C ASP A 53 -7.92 -4.98 -7.94
N ALA A 54 -7.27 -4.57 -6.85
CA ALA A 54 -7.57 -3.35 -6.12
C ALA A 54 -6.33 -2.84 -5.37
N ILE A 55 -6.41 -1.55 -5.05
CA ILE A 55 -5.32 -0.62 -4.78
C ILE A 55 -6.09 0.64 -4.25
N VAL A 56 -5.73 1.26 -3.11
CA VAL A 56 -6.56 2.30 -2.39
C VAL A 56 -6.23 3.75 -2.88
N ASN A 57 -6.63 4.89 -2.30
CA ASN A 57 -6.04 6.21 -2.68
C ASN A 57 -5.52 7.01 -1.46
N ALA A 58 -4.40 7.73 -1.64
CA ALA A 58 -3.95 8.82 -0.75
C ALA A 58 -4.62 10.14 -1.16
N ALA A 59 -5.95 10.10 -1.26
CA ALA A 59 -6.79 11.20 -1.72
C ALA A 59 -6.90 12.32 -0.67
N ASN A 60 -7.37 13.48 -1.13
CA ASN A 60 -7.84 14.57 -0.28
C ASN A 60 -9.36 14.45 0.01
N THR A 61 -9.89 15.25 0.94
CA THR A 61 -11.30 15.16 1.38
C THR A 61 -12.33 15.48 0.29
N THR A 62 -11.95 16.08 -0.84
CA THR A 62 -12.87 16.34 -1.96
C THR A 62 -13.05 15.14 -2.89
N LEU A 63 -12.08 14.20 -2.91
CA LEU A 63 -11.93 13.13 -3.91
C LEU A 63 -11.73 13.60 -5.37
N LEU A 64 -11.63 14.91 -5.65
CA LEU A 64 -11.54 15.45 -7.02
C LEU A 64 -10.10 15.46 -7.58
N GLY A 65 -9.28 14.51 -7.15
CA GLY A 65 -7.85 14.44 -7.45
C GLY A 65 -7.03 15.58 -6.84
N GLY A 66 -5.75 15.66 -7.23
CA GLY A 66 -4.81 16.65 -6.72
C GLY A 66 -3.39 16.51 -7.25
N GLY A 67 -2.40 16.82 -6.42
CA GLY A 67 -0.98 16.58 -6.71
C GLY A 67 -0.54 15.15 -6.38
N GLY A 68 0.75 14.86 -6.58
CA GLY A 68 1.36 13.59 -6.14
C GLY A 68 0.72 12.34 -6.77
N VAL A 69 0.54 11.29 -5.94
CA VAL A 69 -0.04 10.01 -6.36
C VAL A 69 -1.51 10.13 -6.73
N ASP A 70 -2.28 10.94 -6.01
CA ASP A 70 -3.71 11.22 -6.27
C ASP A 70 -3.92 11.70 -7.72
N GLY A 71 -3.19 12.75 -8.12
CA GLY A 71 -3.19 13.23 -9.50
C GLY A 71 -2.65 12.23 -10.52
N ALA A 72 -1.73 11.33 -10.14
CA ALA A 72 -1.24 10.29 -11.04
C ALA A 72 -2.32 9.23 -11.32
N ILE A 73 -3.09 8.84 -10.30
CA ILE A 73 -4.22 7.91 -10.43
C ILE A 73 -5.31 8.51 -11.31
N HIS A 74 -5.75 9.74 -11.03
CA HIS A 74 -6.77 10.41 -11.87
C HIS A 74 -6.34 10.54 -13.34
N ARG A 75 -5.06 10.87 -13.62
CA ARG A 75 -4.54 10.91 -15.00
C ARG A 75 -4.46 9.53 -15.67
N ALA A 76 -4.25 8.45 -14.90
CA ALA A 76 -4.13 7.10 -15.44
C ALA A 76 -5.48 6.40 -15.62
N ALA A 77 -6.45 6.65 -14.73
CA ALA A 77 -7.80 6.10 -14.79
C ALA A 77 -8.69 6.82 -15.82
N GLY A 78 -8.43 8.12 -16.07
CA GLY A 78 -9.22 8.92 -17.01
C GLY A 78 -10.37 9.70 -16.35
N PRO A 79 -11.18 10.42 -17.16
CA PRO A 79 -12.22 11.32 -16.65
C PRO A 79 -13.32 10.59 -15.88
N ASP A 80 -13.68 9.37 -16.28
CA ASP A 80 -14.73 8.56 -15.65
C ASP A 80 -14.52 8.37 -14.12
N LEU A 81 -13.26 8.37 -13.64
CA LEU A 81 -12.96 8.33 -12.21
C LEU A 81 -13.32 9.65 -11.50
N LEU A 82 -13.14 10.79 -12.16
CA LEU A 82 -13.56 12.08 -11.60
C LEU A 82 -15.09 12.16 -11.51
N ASP A 83 -15.79 11.73 -12.57
CA ASP A 83 -17.27 11.69 -12.60
C ASP A 83 -17.84 10.79 -11.48
N GLU A 84 -17.23 9.61 -11.26
CA GLU A 84 -17.58 8.74 -10.11
C GLU A 84 -17.26 9.40 -8.76
N CYS A 85 -16.14 10.11 -8.63
CA CYS A 85 -15.77 10.82 -7.40
C CYS A 85 -16.66 12.03 -7.09
N GLU A 86 -17.12 12.78 -8.09
CA GLU A 86 -18.06 13.90 -7.92
C GLU A 86 -19.40 13.42 -7.33
N ALA A 87 -19.88 12.26 -7.79
CA ALA A 87 -21.11 11.64 -7.27
C ALA A 87 -21.02 11.22 -5.78
N LEU A 88 -19.81 11.00 -5.24
CA LEU A 88 -19.60 10.63 -3.83
C LEU A 88 -19.67 11.84 -2.87
N GLN A 89 -19.61 13.07 -3.37
CA GLN A 89 -19.64 14.31 -2.57
C GLN A 89 -18.53 14.41 -1.51
N GLY A 90 -17.36 13.83 -1.82
CA GLY A 90 -16.16 13.86 -0.98
C GLY A 90 -16.08 12.74 0.06
N CYS A 91 -15.02 12.78 0.88
CA CYS A 91 -14.76 11.78 1.91
C CYS A 91 -14.32 12.44 3.23
N ARG A 92 -14.88 11.96 4.34
CA ARG A 92 -14.43 12.36 5.69
C ARG A 92 -13.06 11.73 5.96
N ILE A 93 -12.18 12.45 6.67
CA ILE A 93 -10.97 11.86 7.25
C ILE A 93 -11.39 10.78 8.26
N VAL A 94 -11.28 9.50 7.88
CA VAL A 94 -11.59 8.35 8.73
C VAL A 94 -10.34 7.86 9.47
N GLY A 95 -9.75 8.78 10.26
CA GLY A 95 -8.49 8.53 10.98
C GLY A 95 -7.30 8.27 10.03
N PRO A 96 -6.24 7.57 10.49
CA PRO A 96 -5.32 6.94 9.57
C PRO A 96 -6.08 5.86 8.77
N VAL A 97 -6.30 6.12 7.48
CA VAL A 97 -6.99 5.18 6.59
C VAL A 97 -6.02 4.07 6.21
N TYR A 98 -6.46 2.81 6.30
CA TYR A 98 -5.62 1.63 6.09
C TYR A 98 -6.08 0.79 4.90
N ASN A 99 -5.13 0.03 4.33
CA ASN A 99 -5.39 -0.92 3.25
C ASN A 99 -6.34 -2.05 3.69
N VAL A 100 -7.61 -1.97 3.28
CA VAL A 100 -8.61 -3.06 3.28
C VAL A 100 -9.34 -3.03 1.92
N LEU A 101 -9.84 -4.17 1.44
CA LEU A 101 -10.21 -4.38 0.04
C LEU A 101 -11.53 -3.78 -0.47
N ASP A 102 -11.52 -3.60 -1.80
CA ASP A 102 -12.59 -3.74 -2.81
C ASP A 102 -13.69 -2.64 -2.86
N PRO A 103 -13.97 -1.98 -4.02
CA PRO A 103 -13.30 -1.98 -5.34
C PRO A 103 -12.62 -0.63 -5.73
N LYS A 104 -11.82 -0.62 -6.83
CA LYS A 104 -11.30 0.53 -7.64
C LYS A 104 -10.22 1.52 -7.05
N HIS A 105 -8.98 1.46 -7.60
CA HIS A 105 -7.91 2.53 -7.75
C HIS A 105 -7.24 3.26 -6.53
N SER A 106 -5.95 3.72 -6.53
CA SER A 106 -4.65 2.96 -6.51
C SER A 106 -3.45 3.51 -5.63
N ALA A 107 -3.09 2.89 -4.47
CA ALA A 107 -2.31 3.57 -3.41
C ALA A 107 -0.82 3.21 -3.23
N SER A 108 0.04 4.22 -3.37
CA SER A 108 1.42 4.25 -2.84
C SER A 108 1.53 5.33 -1.77
N GLY A 109 1.90 4.95 -0.53
CA GLY A 109 2.28 5.87 0.57
C GLY A 109 1.23 6.89 1.01
N ILE A 110 0.34 6.52 1.93
CA ILE A 110 -0.62 7.47 2.52
C ILE A 110 0.12 8.51 3.38
N SER A 111 -0.15 9.78 3.10
CA SER A 111 0.31 10.97 3.84
C SER A 111 1.81 11.29 3.90
N THR A 112 2.72 10.44 3.39
CA THR A 112 4.18 10.70 3.46
C THR A 112 4.73 11.70 2.43
N GLY A 113 3.89 12.09 1.46
CA GLY A 113 4.17 13.11 0.46
C GLY A 113 3.73 14.51 0.91
N VAL A 114 2.74 15.08 0.20
CA VAL A 114 2.23 16.46 0.39
C VAL A 114 1.74 16.73 1.82
N TYR A 115 1.27 15.72 2.54
CA TYR A 115 0.78 15.84 3.92
C TYR A 115 1.88 15.74 5.00
N GLY A 116 3.12 15.44 4.64
CA GLY A 116 4.28 15.53 5.53
C GLY A 116 4.35 14.51 6.68
N TYR A 117 3.54 13.44 6.66
CA TYR A 117 3.57 12.42 7.71
C TYR A 117 4.91 11.63 7.65
N PRO A 118 5.56 11.31 8.79
CA PRO A 118 6.85 10.62 8.76
C PRO A 118 6.78 9.24 8.09
N SER A 119 7.70 8.98 7.15
CA SER A 119 7.73 7.72 6.39
C SER A 119 7.84 6.47 7.27
N ARG A 120 8.64 6.54 8.34
CA ARG A 120 8.79 5.46 9.33
C ARG A 120 7.46 5.16 10.02
N ASP A 121 6.88 6.17 10.64
CA ASP A 121 5.63 6.06 11.38
C ASP A 121 4.50 5.53 10.48
N ALA A 122 4.42 6.02 9.23
CA ALA A 122 3.46 5.52 8.25
C ALA A 122 3.67 4.02 7.93
N ALA A 123 4.92 3.60 7.73
CA ALA A 123 5.24 2.20 7.43
C ALA A 123 4.94 1.28 8.62
N GLU A 124 5.33 1.64 9.84
CA GLU A 124 5.01 0.88 11.07
C GLU A 124 3.49 0.72 11.24
N VAL A 125 2.76 1.83 11.09
CA VAL A 125 1.30 1.91 11.25
C VAL A 125 0.55 1.13 10.15
N ALA A 126 1.05 1.15 8.91
CA ALA A 126 0.54 0.35 7.79
C ALA A 126 0.83 -1.15 7.96
N CYS A 127 2.05 -1.53 8.34
CA CYS A 127 2.45 -2.92 8.57
C CYS A 127 1.69 -3.56 9.72
N ASP A 128 1.55 -2.88 10.87
CA ASP A 128 0.78 -3.36 12.02
C ASP A 128 -0.70 -3.60 11.67
N THR A 129 -1.30 -2.73 10.86
CA THR A 129 -2.71 -2.88 10.47
C THR A 129 -2.91 -3.99 9.44
N VAL A 130 -2.08 -4.08 8.40
CA VAL A 130 -2.10 -5.22 7.46
C VAL A 130 -1.87 -6.54 8.21
N ARG A 131 -0.97 -6.57 9.20
CA ARG A 131 -0.76 -7.74 10.05
C ARG A 131 -2.03 -8.13 10.84
N ARG A 132 -2.73 -7.16 11.45
CA ARG A 132 -3.99 -7.41 12.17
C ARG A 132 -5.10 -7.91 11.22
N LEU A 133 -5.23 -7.31 10.04
CA LEU A 133 -6.24 -7.66 9.04
C LEU A 133 -6.06 -9.06 8.43
N LEU A 134 -4.81 -9.46 8.16
CA LEU A 134 -4.52 -10.79 7.60
C LEU A 134 -4.57 -11.90 8.65
N ALA A 135 -4.51 -11.55 9.94
CA ALA A 135 -4.68 -12.46 11.08
C ALA A 135 -6.15 -12.65 11.52
N ALA A 136 -7.07 -11.79 11.06
CA ALA A 136 -8.50 -11.95 11.34
C ALA A 136 -9.12 -13.06 10.49
N GLU A 137 -9.91 -13.95 11.11
CA GLU A 137 -10.47 -15.15 10.47
C GLU A 137 -11.44 -14.85 9.32
N ALA A 138 -12.11 -13.70 9.33
CA ALA A 138 -13.06 -13.26 8.30
C ALA A 138 -12.40 -12.65 7.04
N SER A 139 -11.07 -12.69 6.94
CA SER A 139 -10.31 -11.94 5.94
C SER A 139 -10.19 -12.68 4.59
N SER A 140 -11.02 -12.31 3.62
CA SER A 140 -10.98 -12.80 2.23
C SER A 140 -9.74 -12.35 1.43
N LEU A 141 -8.90 -11.49 2.01
CA LEU A 141 -7.66 -10.94 1.44
C LEU A 141 -6.68 -12.03 0.96
N THR A 142 -6.54 -12.23 -0.34
CA THR A 142 -5.56 -13.17 -0.91
C THR A 142 -4.15 -12.59 -0.90
N ARG A 143 -3.98 -11.30 -1.23
CA ARG A 143 -2.67 -10.63 -1.35
C ARG A 143 -2.77 -9.16 -0.94
N VAL A 144 -1.70 -8.64 -0.34
CA VAL A 144 -1.49 -7.20 -0.10
C VAL A 144 -0.13 -6.83 -0.67
N VAL A 145 -0.03 -5.71 -1.40
CA VAL A 145 1.25 -5.18 -1.88
C VAL A 145 1.45 -3.77 -1.32
N PHE A 146 2.55 -3.57 -0.62
CA PHE A 146 3.07 -2.23 -0.36
C PHE A 146 3.82 -1.75 -1.59
N VAL A 147 3.41 -0.59 -2.10
CA VAL A 147 4.09 0.09 -3.20
C VAL A 147 4.60 1.41 -2.68
N ALA A 148 5.87 1.70 -2.95
CA ALA A 148 6.48 2.97 -2.64
C ALA A 148 7.15 3.54 -3.89
N PHE A 149 6.98 4.84 -4.11
CA PHE A 149 7.63 5.54 -5.23
C PHE A 149 9.07 5.90 -4.88
N ASP A 150 9.28 6.55 -3.73
CA ASP A 150 10.58 7.04 -3.26
C ASP A 150 11.34 6.00 -2.42
N GLU A 151 12.68 6.10 -2.43
CA GLU A 151 13.53 5.20 -1.65
C GLU A 151 13.37 5.40 -0.13
N LYS A 152 12.98 6.61 0.33
CA LYS A 152 12.72 6.90 1.75
C LYS A 152 11.60 6.01 2.32
N ASP A 153 10.55 5.78 1.53
CA ASP A 153 9.40 5.00 1.95
C ASP A 153 9.68 3.50 1.78
N MET A 154 10.42 3.10 0.73
CA MET A 154 10.97 1.74 0.61
C MET A 154 11.87 1.37 1.80
N ALA A 155 12.75 2.28 2.24
CA ALA A 155 13.60 2.07 3.41
C ALA A 155 12.77 1.94 4.69
N ALA A 156 11.75 2.80 4.88
CA ALA A 156 10.82 2.71 6.00
C ALA A 156 10.06 1.37 6.02
N TYR A 157 9.57 0.87 4.88
CA TYR A 157 8.95 -0.46 4.81
C TYR A 157 9.96 -1.60 5.06
N ARG A 158 11.21 -1.49 4.61
CA ARG A 158 12.25 -2.49 4.92
C ARG A 158 12.64 -2.51 6.40
N GLU A 159 12.47 -1.40 7.13
CA GLU A 159 12.66 -1.35 8.59
C GLU A 159 11.40 -1.84 9.36
N ALA A 160 10.21 -1.47 8.88
CA ALA A 160 8.93 -1.83 9.49
C ALA A 160 8.44 -3.26 9.22
N ILE A 161 9.11 -4.00 8.32
CA ILE A 161 8.89 -5.44 8.06
C ILE A 161 10.07 -6.24 8.68
N PRO A 162 9.96 -6.63 9.97
CA PRO A 162 11.00 -7.33 10.74
C PRO A 162 11.12 -8.81 10.40
#